data_AF-A0A7H0M8S1-F1
#
_entry.id   AF-A0A7H0M8S1-F1
#
_cell.length_a   1.000
_cell.length_b   1.000
_cell.length_c   1.000
_cell.angle_alpha   90.00
_cell.angle_beta   90.00
_cell.angle_gamma   90.00
#
_symmetry.space_group_name_H-M   'P 1'
#
loop_
_entity.id
_entity.type
_entity.pdbx_description
1 polymer ?
#
loop_
_entity_poly.entity_id
_entity_poly.type
_entity_poly.pdbx_seq_one_letter_code
_entity_poly.pdbx_strand_id
1 'polypeptide(L)' 'MGMKFTVGDLRNELSGLSDETELSFDGGLTFGRLKRWGDDHFVLLFAESQAAVSEDFKRKNDNILVSFCKLDTFDEV' A
#
# COMPACT_ATOMS: atom_id res chain seq x y z
N MET A 1 3.99 2.75 -18.76
CA MET A 1 4.71 3.85 -18.11
C MET A 1 3.94 4.14 -16.83
N GLY A 2 4.49 3.85 -15.64
CA GLY A 2 3.77 4.06 -14.39
C GLY A 2 3.51 5.56 -14.18
N MET A 3 2.30 5.93 -13.75
CA MET A 3 2.04 7.32 -13.36
C MET A 3 2.91 7.67 -12.15
N LYS A 4 3.62 8.80 -12.24
CA LYS A 4 4.37 9.38 -11.13
C LYS A 4 3.37 10.07 -10.21
N PHE A 5 3.34 9.67 -8.94
CA PHE A 5 2.56 10.33 -7.91
C PHE A 5 3.54 10.98 -6.92
N THR A 6 3.39 12.29 -6.68
CA THR A 6 4.31 13.09 -5.86
C THR A 6 3.65 13.56 -4.57
N VAL A 7 4.47 14.06 -3.64
CA VAL A 7 3.98 14.73 -2.42
C VAL A 7 3.14 15.97 -2.75
N GLY A 8 3.44 16.65 -3.86
CA GLY A 8 2.65 17.79 -4.34
C GLY A 8 1.24 17.37 -4.75
N ASP A 9 1.12 16.24 -5.44
CA ASP A 9 -0.18 15.69 -5.87
C ASP A 9 -1.02 15.30 -4.65
N LEU A 10 -0.43 14.59 -3.68
CA LEU A 10 -1.10 14.27 -2.42
C LEU A 10 -1.57 15.52 -1.68
N ARG A 11 -0.74 16.56 -1.59
CA ARG A 11 -1.12 17.82 -0.95
C ARG A 11 -2.33 18.45 -1.61
N ASN A 12 -2.43 18.40 -2.95
CA ASN A 12 -3.57 18.94 -3.68
C ASN A 12 -4.85 18.16 -3.39
N GLU A 13 -4.79 16.83 -3.34
CA GLU A 13 -5.94 15.98 -2.98
C GLU A 13 -6.46 16.26 -1.55
N LEU A 14 -5.56 16.61 -0.64
CA LEU A 14 -5.90 16.87 0.77
C LEU A 14 -6.28 18.34 1.06
N SER A 15 -6.18 19.26 0.10
CA SER A 15 -6.19 20.71 0.39
C SER A 15 -7.50 21.25 0.96
N GLY A 16 -8.60 20.50 0.87
CA GLY A 16 -9.91 20.88 1.40
C GLY A 16 -10.29 20.20 2.72
N LEU A 17 -9.44 19.30 3.23
CA LEU A 17 -9.69 18.54 4.45
C LEU A 17 -9.11 19.28 5.66
N SER A 18 -9.74 19.13 6.83
CA SER A 18 -9.15 19.63 8.07
C SER A 18 -8.01 18.72 8.52
N ASP A 19 -7.09 19.26 9.32
CA ASP A 19 -5.99 18.48 9.91
C ASP A 19 -6.48 17.33 10.81
N GLU A 20 -7.72 17.44 11.32
CA GLU A 20 -8.38 16.43 12.15
C GLU A 20 -9.14 15.38 11.31
N THR A 21 -9.14 15.49 9.99
CA THR A 21 -9.83 14.52 9.12
C THR A 21 -9.06 13.21 9.11
N GLU A 22 -9.69 12.15 9.62
CA GLU A 22 -9.12 10.81 9.58
C GLU A 22 -9.05 10.28 8.14
N LEU A 23 -7.89 9.73 7.77
CA LEU A 23 -7.69 9.01 6.52
C LEU A 23 -7.62 7.52 6.80
N SER A 24 -8.41 6.74 6.06
CA SER A 24 -8.36 5.28 6.05
C SER A 24 -7.94 4.78 4.67
N PHE A 25 -7.31 3.61 4.63
CA PHE A 25 -7.00 2.92 3.38
C PHE A 25 -8.04 1.82 3.14
N ASP A 26 -8.57 1.76 1.92
CA ASP A 26 -9.53 0.73 1.53
C ASP A 26 -8.87 -0.66 1.48
N GLY A 27 -9.69 -1.70 1.58
CA GLY A 27 -9.23 -3.10 1.60
C GLY A 27 -8.70 -3.57 2.97
N GLY A 28 -9.01 -2.83 4.04
CA GLY A 28 -8.59 -3.18 5.41
C GLY A 28 -7.09 -2.98 5.65
N LEU A 29 -6.47 -2.10 4.88
CA LEU A 29 -5.04 -1.79 5.00
C LEU A 29 -4.81 -0.74 6.08
N THR A 30 -3.71 -0.89 6.80
CA THR A 30 -3.31 0.02 7.86
C THR A 30 -1.99 0.68 7.49
N PHE A 31 -1.89 1.99 7.70
CA PHE A 31 -0.61 2.68 7.52
C PHE A 31 0.44 2.08 8.45
N GLY A 32 1.57 1.64 7.88
CA GLY A 32 2.72 1.18 8.63
C GLY A 32 3.76 2.29 8.78
N ARG A 33 4.46 2.61 7.69
CA ARG A 33 5.51 3.64 7.69
C ARG A 33 5.88 4.11 6.28
N LEU A 34 6.53 5.27 6.21
CA LEU A 34 7.28 5.67 5.02
C LEU A 34 8.70 5.10 5.08
N LYS A 35 9.16 4.47 3.99
CA LYS A 35 10.52 3.97 3.84
C LYS A 35 11.22 4.71 2.71
N ARG A 36 12.40 5.28 3.00
CA ARG A 36 13.25 5.90 1.97
C ARG A 36 13.74 4.85 0.97
N TRP A 37 13.65 5.16 -0.32
CA TRP A 37 14.15 4.34 -1.41
C TRP A 37 14.88 5.22 -2.43
N GLY A 38 16.20 5.32 -2.31
CA GLY A 38 17.01 6.26 -3.09
C GLY A 38 17.03 7.66 -2.47
N ASP A 39 17.50 8.64 -3.25
CA ASP A 39 17.78 9.97 -2.71
C ASP A 39 16.49 10.75 -2.42
N ASP A 40 15.54 10.78 -3.35
CA ASP A 40 14.32 11.62 -3.28
C ASP A 40 13.01 10.85 -3.45
N HIS A 41 13.01 9.54 -3.14
CA HIS A 41 11.82 8.71 -3.28
C HIS A 41 11.54 7.94 -1.99
N PHE A 42 10.27 7.90 -1.61
CA PHE A 42 9.78 7.20 -0.43
C PHE A 42 8.62 6.31 -0.84
N VAL A 43 8.57 5.14 -0.22
CA VAL A 43 7.50 4.15 -0.42
C VAL A 43 6.64 4.12 0.83
N LEU A 44 5.32 4.17 0.65
CA LEU A 44 4.36 3.93 1.71
C LEU A 44 4.21 2.43 1.93
N LEU A 45 4.52 1.99 3.14
CA LEU A 45 4.40 0.61 3.56
C LEU A 45 3.18 0.46 4.46
N PHE A 46 2.40 -0.57 4.15
CA PHE A 46 1.29 -1.03 4.95
C PHE A 46 1.76 -1.97 6.06
N ALA A 47 1.01 -2.06 7.16
CA ALA A 47 1.35 -2.90 8.31
C ALA A 47 1.05 -4.39 8.08
N GLU A 48 0.34 -4.70 7.00
CA GLU A 48 -0.10 -6.06 6.67
C GLU A 48 1.03 -6.91 6.08
N SER A 49 0.98 -8.20 6.41
CA SER A 49 1.87 -9.19 5.81
C SER A 49 1.56 -9.37 4.33
N GLN A 50 2.59 -9.38 3.51
CA GLN A 50 2.49 -9.62 2.07
C GLN A 50 2.83 -11.08 1.79
N ALA A 51 2.00 -11.76 1.00
CA ALA A 51 2.30 -13.10 0.53
C ALA A 51 2.97 -13.03 -0.85
N ALA A 52 4.01 -13.85 -1.04
CA ALA A 52 4.55 -14.07 -2.37
C ALA A 52 3.51 -14.84 -3.21
N VAL A 53 3.10 -14.28 -4.35
CA VAL A 53 2.23 -14.96 -5.30
C VAL A 53 3.04 -15.97 -6.13
N SER A 54 2.54 -17.20 -6.25
CA SER A 54 3.20 -18.24 -7.06
C SER A 54 3.14 -17.91 -8.56
N GLU A 55 4.06 -18.48 -9.35
CA GLU A 55 4.06 -18.28 -10.82
C GLU A 55 2.77 -18.80 -11.47
N ASP A 56 2.17 -19.86 -10.94
CA ASP A 56 0.87 -20.36 -11.39
C ASP A 56 -0.26 -19.37 -11.08
N PHE A 57 -0.22 -18.73 -9.93
CA PHE A 57 -1.19 -17.70 -9.56
C PHE A 57 -1.05 -16.47 -10.48
N LYS A 58 0.18 -15.99 -10.72
CA LYS A 58 0.46 -14.87 -11.63
C LYS A 58 0.02 -15.17 -13.06
N ARG A 59 0.26 -16.38 -13.57
CA ARG A 59 -0.17 -16.78 -14.92
C ARG A 59 -1.69 -16.80 -15.09
N LYS A 60 -2.43 -17.14 -14.03
CA LYS A 60 -3.90 -17.16 -14.03
C LYS A 60 -4.53 -15.80 -13.75
N ASN A 61 -3.80 -14.90 -13.09
CA ASN A 61 -4.25 -13.58 -12.67
C ASN A 61 -3.15 -12.56 -13.00
N ASP A 62 -2.98 -12.28 -14.29
CA ASP A 62 -1.92 -11.40 -14.80
C ASP A 62 -2.08 -9.93 -14.37
N ASN A 63 -3.24 -9.58 -13.84
CA ASN A 63 -3.57 -8.28 -13.29
C ASN A 63 -3.29 -8.13 -11.78
N ILE A 64 -2.79 -9.16 -11.09
CA ILE A 64 -2.50 -9.11 -9.65
C ILE A 64 -0.97 -9.06 -9.41
N LEU A 65 -0.51 -7.96 -8.82
CA LEU A 65 0.92 -7.73 -8.53
C LEU A 65 1.34 -8.11 -7.10
N VAL A 66 0.44 -8.02 -6.13
CA VAL A 66 0.70 -8.28 -4.71
C VAL A 66 -0.56 -8.79 -4.02
N SER A 67 -0.41 -9.65 -3.02
CA SER A 67 -1.50 -10.04 -2.12
C SER A 67 -1.14 -9.71 -0.67
N PHE A 68 -2.11 -9.16 0.05
CA PHE A 68 -2.03 -8.94 1.49
C PHE A 68 -2.79 -10.05 2.20
N CYS A 69 -2.19 -10.57 3.28
CA CYS A 69 -2.85 -11.53 4.16
C CYS A 69 -3.90 -10.81 5.01
N LYS A 70 -5.01 -11.47 5.31
CA LYS A 70 -5.97 -10.96 6.29
C LYS A 70 -5.33 -11.00 7.68
N LEU A 71 -5.72 -10.05 8.53
CA LEU A 71 -5.23 -9.96 9.92
C LEU A 71 -5.47 -11.26 10.72
N ASP A 72 -6.55 -11.99 10.42
CA ASP A 72 -6.98 -13.17 11.18
C ASP A 72 -6.35 -14.50 10.70
N THR A 73 -5.36 -14.48 9.79
CA THR A 73 -4.90 -15.71 9.10
C THR A 73 -3.62 -16.34 9.64
N PHE A 74 -3.07 -15.86 10.77
CA PHE A 74 -1.95 -16.53 11.43
C PHE A 74 -2.48 -17.24 12.67
N ASP A 75 -2.78 -18.53 12.54
CA ASP A 75 -2.81 -19.41 13.71
C ASP A 75 -1.41 -19.33 14.34
N GLU A 76 -1.33 -18.90 15.60
CA GLU A 76 -0.08 -18.95 16.37
C GLU A 76 0.40 -20.40 16.38
N VAL A 77 1.55 -20.66 15.74
CA VAL A 77 2.25 -21.95 15.79
C VAL A 77 3.18 -21.99 16.99
#